data_AF-A0A934F996-F1
#
_entry.id   AF-A0A934F996-F1
#
_cell.length_a   1.000
_cell.length_b   1.000
_cell.length_c   1.000
_cell.angle_alpha   90.00
_cell.angle_beta   90.00
_cell.angle_gamma   90.00
#
_symmetry.space_group_name_H-M   'P 1'
#
loop_
_entity.id
_entity.type
_entity.pdbx_description
1 polymer ?
#
loop_
_entity_poly.entity_id
_entity_poly.type
_entity_poly.pdbx_seq_one_letter_code
_entity_poly.pdbx_strand_id
1 'polypeptide(L)'
;MPEEATAIENERLLEFNQSRMDAAEKTGGTRAEAAPRVEMLEALLMVGFALINDIADLLVIGSIPILGDIIDAITWYVIYEWARTRGLKNPLFLKTAGVVEFIPFGAGDILPIYTLMVLAIILYNNNRWVRDIMGNQA
;
A
#
# COMPACT_ATOMS: atom_id res chain seq x y z
N MET A 1 34.04 7.21 59.38
CA MET A 1 33.89 7.79 58.04
C MET A 1 32.67 7.17 57.32
N PRO A 2 31.43 7.42 57.78
CA PRO A 2 30.21 6.91 57.14
C PRO A 2 29.70 7.78 55.98
N GLU A 3 30.16 9.02 55.86
CA GLU A 3 29.69 10.00 54.86
C GLU A 3 30.24 9.75 53.45
N GLU A 4 31.40 9.11 53.32
CA GLU A 4 31.97 8.78 52.00
C GLU A 4 31.26 7.58 51.36
N ALA A 5 30.80 6.63 52.17
CA ALA A 5 30.08 5.45 51.68
C ALA A 5 28.71 5.82 51.10
N THR A 6 28.01 6.78 51.71
CA THR A 6 26.71 7.27 51.24
C THR A 6 26.83 8.14 49.99
N ALA A 7 27.94 8.85 49.82
CA ALA A 7 28.21 9.62 48.60
C ALA A 7 28.37 8.71 47.37
N ILE A 8 29.15 7.62 47.50
CA ILE A 8 29.41 6.66 46.42
C ILE A 8 28.14 5.90 46.02
N GLU A 9 27.26 5.60 46.98
CA GLU A 9 25.99 4.91 46.71
C GLU A 9 24.98 5.81 45.97
N ASN A 10 24.93 7.09 46.32
CA ASN A 10 24.12 8.08 45.61
C ASN A 10 24.55 8.31 44.17
N GLU A 11 25.86 8.33 43.89
CA GLU A 11 26.38 8.47 42.53
C GLU A 11 25.98 7.27 41.66
N ARG A 12 26.08 6.05 42.19
CA ARG A 12 25.68 4.82 41.47
C ARG A 12 24.18 4.78 41.18
N LEU A 13 23.35 5.27 42.10
CA LEU A 13 21.90 5.36 41.88
C LEU A 13 21.55 6.39 40.81
N LEU A 14 22.30 7.49 40.74
CA LEU A 14 22.16 8.51 39.70
C LEU A 14 22.55 7.99 38.32
N GLU A 15 23.71 7.32 38.20
CA GLU A 15 24.14 6.69 36.95
C GLU A 15 23.17 5.61 36.49
N PHE A 16 22.67 4.78 37.41
CA PHE A 16 21.70 3.74 37.07
C PHE A 16 20.39 4.35 36.55
N ASN A 17 19.90 5.42 37.18
CA ASN A 17 18.69 6.12 36.71
C ASN A 17 18.91 6.81 35.36
N GLN A 18 20.07 7.44 35.14
CA GLN A 18 20.43 8.01 33.83
C GLN A 18 20.49 6.93 32.74
N SER A 19 21.12 5.78 33.03
CA SER A 19 21.19 4.67 32.06
C SER A 19 19.80 4.14 31.66
N ARG A 20 18.82 4.16 32.59
CA ARG A 20 17.44 3.79 32.31
C ARG A 20 16.71 4.84 31.49
N MET A 21 16.97 6.12 31.73
CA MET A 21 16.41 7.21 30.92
C MET A 21 16.99 7.19 29.50
N ASP A 22 18.30 7.02 29.35
CA ASP A 22 18.96 6.90 28.04
C ASP A 22 18.51 5.66 27.28
N ALA A 23 18.29 4.53 27.98
CA ALA A 23 17.76 3.33 27.38
C ALA A 23 16.29 3.49 26.96
N ALA A 24 15.48 4.18 27.76
CA ALA A 24 14.09 4.50 27.44
C ALA A 24 13.99 5.51 26.27
N GLU A 25 14.93 6.45 26.16
CA GLU A 25 15.01 7.39 25.05
C GLU A 25 15.48 6.70 23.75
N LYS A 26 16.45 5.77 23.85
CA LYS A 26 16.89 4.94 22.71
C LYS A 26 15.85 3.94 22.24
N THR A 27 14.97 3.46 23.12
CA THR A 27 13.88 2.54 22.77
C THR A 27 12.56 3.24 22.48
N GLY A 28 12.41 4.50 22.90
CA GLY A 28 11.29 5.39 22.64
C GLY A 28 11.36 6.12 21.30
N GLY A 29 12.40 5.86 20.49
CA GLY A 29 12.42 6.19 19.08
C GLY A 29 11.20 5.57 18.41
N THR A 30 10.25 6.43 18.06
CA THR A 30 8.98 6.09 17.39
C THR A 30 9.30 5.09 16.29
N ARG A 31 8.89 3.83 16.48
CA ARG A 31 9.04 2.79 15.46
C ARG A 31 8.26 3.31 14.26
N ALA A 32 8.97 3.86 13.27
CA ALA A 32 8.34 4.45 12.09
C ALA A 32 7.35 3.41 11.56
N GLU A 33 6.07 3.77 11.60
CA GLU A 33 4.98 2.88 11.20
C GLU A 33 5.32 2.40 9.79
N ALA A 34 5.62 1.10 9.67
CA ALA A 34 6.11 0.56 8.41
C ALA A 34 5.00 0.78 7.39
N ALA A 35 5.26 1.61 6.38
CA ALA A 35 4.28 1.90 5.35
C ALA A 35 3.70 0.59 4.82
N PRO A 36 2.37 0.48 4.67
CA PRO A 36 1.73 -0.77 4.30
C PRO A 36 2.30 -1.29 2.98
N ARG A 37 2.62 -2.58 2.96
CA ARG A 37 3.19 -3.29 1.81
C ARG A 37 2.25 -4.39 1.38
N VAL A 38 2.29 -4.69 0.09
CA VAL A 38 1.57 -5.82 -0.48
C VAL A 38 2.44 -7.07 -0.38
N GLU A 39 1.92 -8.11 0.27
CA GLU A 39 2.61 -9.40 0.40
C GLU A 39 2.58 -10.18 -0.93
N MET A 40 3.52 -11.11 -1.13
CA MET A 40 3.65 -11.83 -2.41
C MET A 40 2.38 -12.61 -2.80
N LEU A 41 1.76 -13.30 -1.83
CA LEU A 41 0.54 -14.07 -2.10
C LEU A 41 -0.64 -13.15 -2.45
N GLU A 42 -0.78 -12.03 -1.73
CA GLU A 42 -1.78 -11.01 -1.99
C GLU A 42 -1.60 -10.39 -3.38
N ALA A 43 -0.36 -10.06 -3.73
CA ALA A 43 -0.01 -9.58 -5.07
C ALA A 43 -0.40 -10.57 -6.16
N LEU A 44 -0.09 -11.86 -5.98
CA LEU A 44 -0.44 -12.90 -6.95
C LEU A 44 -1.96 -13.07 -7.10
N LEU A 45 -2.71 -13.06 -5.99
CA LEU A 45 -4.17 -13.18 -6.01
C LEU A 45 -4.81 -11.99 -6.71
N MET A 46 -4.39 -10.76 -6.39
CA MET A 46 -4.97 -9.57 -6.99
C MET A 46 -4.60 -9.42 -8.46
N VAL A 47 -3.37 -9.74 -8.85
CA VAL A 47 -2.95 -9.74 -10.26
C VAL A 47 -3.71 -10.82 -11.03
N GLY A 48 -3.85 -12.02 -10.46
CA GLY A 48 -4.60 -13.11 -11.09
C GLY A 48 -6.08 -12.78 -11.27
N PHE A 49 -6.72 -12.18 -10.25
CA PHE A 49 -8.09 -11.71 -10.33
C PHE A 49 -8.29 -10.68 -11.45
N ALA A 50 -7.44 -9.65 -11.48
CA ALA A 50 -7.50 -8.60 -12.49
C ALA A 50 -7.24 -9.14 -13.91
N LEU A 51 -6.27 -10.05 -14.06
CA LEU A 51 -5.95 -10.68 -15.33
C LEU A 51 -7.11 -11.52 -15.86
N ILE A 52 -7.81 -12.25 -14.99
CA ILE A 52 -9.01 -13.00 -15.37
C ILE A 52 -10.09 -12.05 -15.89
N ASN A 53 -10.28 -10.89 -15.24
CA ASN A 53 -11.25 -9.89 -15.69
C ASN A 53 -10.90 -9.33 -17.07
N ASP A 54 -9.65 -8.87 -17.25
CA ASP A 54 -9.18 -8.32 -18.52
C ASP A 54 -9.29 -9.35 -19.67
N ILE A 55 -9.00 -10.62 -19.41
CA ILE A 55 -9.16 -11.70 -20.40
C ILE A 55 -10.65 -11.98 -20.67
N ALA A 56 -11.49 -11.96 -19.65
CA ALA A 56 -12.93 -12.16 -19.80
C ALA A 56 -13.57 -11.05 -20.62
N ASP A 57 -13.12 -9.81 -20.43
CA ASP A 57 -13.57 -8.66 -21.22
C ASP A 57 -13.22 -8.82 -22.70
N LEU A 58 -11.94 -9.11 -22.97
CA LEU A 58 -11.43 -9.38 -24.32
C LEU A 58 -12.13 -10.54 -25.07
N LEU A 59 -12.52 -11.61 -24.35
CA LEU A 59 -13.02 -12.85 -24.97
C LEU A 59 -14.54 -13.02 -24.97
N VAL A 60 -15.25 -12.49 -23.97
CA VAL A 60 -16.67 -12.80 -23.70
C VAL A 60 -17.56 -11.57 -23.90
N ILE A 61 -17.07 -10.39 -23.55
CA ILE A 61 -17.91 -9.18 -23.39
C ILE A 61 -18.04 -8.35 -24.67
N GLY A 62 -17.23 -8.61 -25.71
CA GLY A 62 -17.48 -8.09 -27.06
C GLY A 62 -18.85 -8.49 -27.66
N SER A 63 -19.59 -9.41 -27.00
CA SER A 63 -20.90 -9.89 -27.43
C SER A 63 -22.10 -9.36 -26.61
N ILE A 64 -21.90 -8.85 -25.37
CA ILE A 64 -22.97 -8.28 -24.52
C ILE A 64 -22.41 -7.08 -23.72
N PRO A 65 -22.47 -5.86 -24.28
CA PRO A 65 -21.83 -4.67 -23.71
C PRO A 65 -22.25 -4.34 -22.27
N ILE A 66 -23.53 -4.49 -21.94
CA ILE A 66 -24.09 -4.14 -20.62
C ILE A 66 -23.55 -5.05 -19.51
N LEU A 67 -23.31 -6.34 -19.81
CA LEU A 67 -22.78 -7.27 -18.81
C LEU A 67 -21.30 -7.00 -18.53
N GLY A 68 -20.57 -6.52 -19.53
CA GLY A 68 -19.19 -6.04 -19.41
C GLY A 68 -19.04 -4.94 -18.39
N ASP A 69 -19.71 -3.83 -18.65
CA ASP A 69 -19.66 -2.63 -17.82
C ASP A 69 -19.95 -2.93 -16.33
N ILE A 70 -20.86 -3.88 -16.06
CA ILE A 70 -21.21 -4.30 -14.69
C ILE A 70 -20.06 -5.07 -14.05
N ILE A 71 -19.46 -6.02 -14.78
CA ILE A 71 -18.34 -6.84 -14.30
C ILE A 71 -17.12 -5.95 -14.03
N ASP A 72 -16.86 -5.00 -14.92
CA ASP A 72 -15.79 -4.02 -14.79
C ASP A 72 -16.00 -3.11 -13.57
N ALA A 73 -17.19 -2.55 -13.40
CA ALA A 73 -17.52 -1.77 -12.21
C ALA A 73 -17.32 -2.56 -10.90
N ILE A 74 -17.65 -3.86 -10.88
CA ILE A 74 -17.42 -4.74 -9.74
C ILE A 74 -15.92 -4.95 -9.52
N THR A 75 -15.16 -5.23 -10.57
CA THR A 75 -13.71 -5.46 -10.50
C THR A 75 -12.98 -4.22 -10.00
N TRP A 76 -13.33 -3.04 -10.52
CA TRP A 76 -12.84 -1.77 -10.02
C TRP A 76 -13.13 -1.59 -8.52
N TYR A 77 -14.37 -1.84 -8.10
CA TYR A 77 -14.77 -1.70 -6.70
C TYR A 77 -14.02 -2.66 -5.77
N VAL A 78 -13.81 -3.91 -6.19
CA VAL A 78 -13.03 -4.91 -5.43
C VAL A 78 -11.59 -4.44 -5.25
N ILE A 79 -10.94 -3.94 -6.30
CA ILE A 79 -9.56 -3.44 -6.22
C ILE A 79 -9.49 -2.18 -5.34
N TYR A 80 -10.49 -1.29 -5.42
CA TYR A 80 -10.59 -0.11 -4.58
C TYR A 80 -10.72 -0.46 -3.09
N GLU A 81 -11.68 -1.33 -2.74
CA GLU A 81 -11.89 -1.75 -1.34
C GLU A 81 -10.71 -2.57 -0.81
N TRP A 82 -10.07 -3.39 -1.64
CA TRP A 82 -8.82 -4.05 -1.28
C TRP A 82 -7.74 -3.03 -0.88
N ALA A 83 -7.48 -2.04 -1.74
CA ALA A 83 -6.47 -1.01 -1.44
C ALA A 83 -6.84 -0.19 -0.20
N ARG A 84 -8.13 0.15 -0.04
CA ARG A 84 -8.65 0.91 1.11
C ARG A 84 -8.49 0.14 2.43
N THR A 85 -8.91 -1.12 2.47
CA THR A 85 -8.85 -1.95 3.69
C THR A 85 -7.41 -2.23 4.13
N ARG A 86 -6.47 -2.24 3.19
CA ARG A 86 -5.03 -2.44 3.46
C ARG A 86 -4.27 -1.13 3.73
N GLY A 87 -4.94 0.02 3.64
CA GLY A 87 -4.32 1.34 3.81
C GLY A 87 -3.28 1.66 2.72
N LEU A 88 -3.36 1.01 1.56
CA LEU A 88 -2.43 1.22 0.46
C LEU A 88 -2.64 2.61 -0.12
N LYS A 89 -1.53 3.28 -0.45
CA LYS A 89 -1.59 4.54 -1.17
C LYS A 89 -1.92 4.27 -2.63
N ASN A 90 -2.92 4.98 -3.13
CA ASN A 90 -3.42 4.79 -4.49
C ASN A 90 -2.79 5.82 -5.44
N PRO A 91 -2.12 5.42 -6.53
CA PRO A 91 -1.74 6.35 -7.58
C PRO A 91 -2.97 7.06 -8.15
N LEU A 92 -2.82 8.33 -8.54
CA LEU A 92 -3.88 9.18 -9.12
C LEU A 92 -4.65 8.51 -10.27
N PHE A 93 -3.99 7.60 -10.99
CA PHE A 93 -4.58 6.83 -12.07
C PHE A 93 -5.78 5.97 -11.63
N LEU A 94 -5.82 5.41 -10.42
CA LEU A 94 -6.99 4.67 -9.90
C LEU A 94 -8.28 5.50 -9.84
N LYS A 95 -8.14 6.80 -9.56
CA LYS A 95 -9.28 7.73 -9.49
C LYS A 95 -9.83 8.07 -10.88
N THR A 96 -9.04 7.84 -11.93
CA THR A 96 -9.35 8.23 -13.31
C THR A 96 -9.59 7.02 -14.21
N ALA A 97 -9.02 5.85 -13.91
CA ALA A 97 -9.19 4.60 -14.65
C ALA A 97 -10.66 4.16 -14.68
N GLY A 98 -11.36 4.22 -13.54
CA GLY A 98 -12.79 3.95 -13.47
C GLY A 98 -13.67 5.01 -14.16
N VAL A 99 -13.12 6.07 -14.77
CA VAL A 99 -13.85 7.03 -15.61
C VAL A 99 -13.51 6.85 -17.09
N VAL A 100 -12.28 6.41 -17.39
CA VAL A 100 -11.79 6.18 -18.76
C VAL A 100 -12.43 4.94 -19.39
N GLU A 101 -12.80 3.94 -18.60
CA GLU A 101 -13.38 2.68 -19.09
C GLU A 101 -14.89 2.76 -19.36
N PHE A 102 -15.59 3.77 -18.83
CA PHE A 102 -16.99 4.05 -19.20
C PHE A 102 -17.15 4.78 -20.56
N ILE A 103 -16.09 4.83 -21.38
CA ILE A 103 -16.19 5.38 -22.73
C ILE A 103 -16.57 4.21 -23.64
N PRO A 104 -17.86 4.05 -24.00
CA PRO A 104 -18.22 3.02 -24.94
C PRO A 104 -17.55 3.38 -26.27
N PHE A 105 -16.97 2.38 -26.93
CA PHE A 105 -16.29 2.45 -28.23
C PHE A 105 -14.82 2.93 -28.21
N GLY A 106 -13.91 1.97 -28.09
CA GLY A 106 -12.87 1.80 -29.12
C GLY A 106 -11.42 2.21 -28.79
N ALA A 107 -11.09 2.62 -27.58
CA ALA A 107 -9.70 2.89 -27.19
C ALA A 107 -9.26 2.32 -25.82
N GLY A 108 -10.21 1.93 -24.96
CA GLY A 108 -9.96 1.33 -23.63
C GLY A 108 -9.85 -0.19 -23.65
N ASP A 109 -10.76 -0.87 -24.36
CA ASP A 109 -11.01 -2.34 -24.34
C ASP A 109 -9.84 -3.24 -24.78
N ILE A 110 -8.69 -2.70 -25.17
CA ILE A 110 -7.54 -3.50 -25.65
C ILE A 110 -6.47 -3.63 -24.56
N LEU A 111 -6.46 -2.73 -23.57
CA LEU A 111 -5.44 -2.74 -22.54
C LEU A 111 -5.93 -3.53 -21.31
N PRO A 112 -5.06 -4.33 -20.67
CA PRO A 112 -5.40 -5.00 -19.43
C PRO A 112 -5.38 -3.99 -18.27
N ILE A 113 -6.35 -3.07 -18.28
CA ILE A 113 -6.41 -1.87 -17.43
C ILE A 113 -6.41 -2.28 -15.97
N TYR A 114 -7.18 -3.31 -15.60
CA TYR A 114 -7.25 -3.80 -14.23
C TYR A 114 -5.94 -4.41 -13.77
N THR A 115 -5.30 -5.21 -14.62
CA THR A 115 -4.00 -5.81 -14.30
C THR A 115 -2.93 -4.73 -14.10
N LEU A 116 -2.88 -3.75 -15.01
CA LEU A 116 -1.96 -2.61 -14.89
C LEU A 116 -2.22 -1.78 -13.63
N MET A 117 -3.48 -1.61 -13.27
CA MET A 117 -3.89 -0.90 -12.06
C MET A 117 -3.39 -1.61 -10.80
N VAL A 118 -3.58 -2.93 -10.69
CA VAL A 118 -3.07 -3.72 -9.57
C VAL A 118 -1.54 -3.70 -9.51
N LEU A 119 -0.88 -3.85 -10.65
CA LEU A 119 0.59 -3.77 -10.72
C LEU A 119 1.11 -2.40 -10.27
N ALA A 120 0.46 -1.31 -10.67
CA ALA A 120 0.82 0.03 -10.25
C ALA A 120 0.67 0.21 -8.73
N ILE A 121 -0.42 -0.29 -8.12
CA ILE A 121 -0.61 -0.27 -6.66
C ILE A 121 0.51 -1.02 -5.95
N ILE A 122 0.83 -2.22 -6.41
CA ILE A 122 1.90 -3.04 -5.81
C ILE A 122 3.24 -2.33 -5.91
N LEU A 123 3.61 -1.88 -7.11
CA LEU A 123 4.89 -1.21 -7.34
C LEU A 123 5.00 0.08 -6.52
N TYR A 124 3.94 0.87 -6.44
CA TYR A 124 3.92 2.10 -5.67
C TYR A 124 4.07 1.84 -4.16
N ASN A 125 3.40 0.83 -3.61
CA ASN A 125 3.47 0.57 -2.17
C ASN A 125 4.72 -0.22 -1.75
N ASN A 126 5.27 -1.05 -2.64
CA ASN A 126 6.44 -1.88 -2.34
C ASN A 126 7.78 -1.23 -2.73
N ASN A 127 7.81 -0.28 -3.67
CA ASN A 127 9.05 0.37 -4.11
C ASN A 127 9.06 1.89 -3.81
N ARG A 128 10.01 2.31 -2.97
CA ARG A 128 10.22 3.75 -2.66
C ARG A 128 10.55 4.57 -3.91
N TRP A 129 11.41 4.06 -4.78
CA TRP A 129 11.81 4.73 -6.03
C TRP A 129 10.61 5.04 -6.94
N VAL A 130 9.64 4.12 -7.01
CA VAL A 130 8.42 4.32 -7.82
C VAL A 130 7.55 5.43 -7.22
N ARG A 131 7.44 5.52 -5.89
CA ARG A 131 6.73 6.63 -5.21
C ARG A 131 7.38 7.98 -5.49
N ASP A 132 8.71 8.01 -5.47
CA ASP A 132 9.48 9.24 -5.69
C ASP A 132 9.30 9.74 -7.14
N ILE A 133 9.21 8.83 -8.12
CA ILE A 133 8.96 9.16 -9.54
C ILE A 133 7.50 9.56 -9.79
N MET A 134 6.54 8.84 -9.19
CA MET A 134 5.11 9.06 -9.41
C MET A 134 4.54 10.22 -8.57
N GLY A 135 5.38 10.91 -7.80
CA GLY A 135 5.08 12.23 -7.25
C GLY A 135 4.26 12.23 -5.96
N ASN A 136 4.78 11.65 -4.88
CA ASN A 136 4.31 11.99 -3.53
C ASN A 136 5.40 12.74 -2.75
N GLN A 137 5.35 14.07 -2.81
CA GLN A 137 5.85 14.86 -1.67
C GLN A 137 4.82 14.71 -0.55
N ALA A 138 5.27 14.15 0.59
CA ALA A 138 4.57 13.98 1.86
C ALA A 138 3.27 13.15 1.82
#